data_AF-A0A7K0ZFL5-F1
#
_entry.id   AF-A0A7K0ZFL5-F1
#
_cell.length_a   1.000
_cell.length_b   1.000
_cell.length_c   1.000
_cell.angle_alpha   90.00
_cell.angle_beta   90.00
_cell.angle_gamma   90.00
#
_symmetry.space_group_name_H-M   'P 1'
#
loop_
_entity.id
_entity.type
_entity.pdbx_description
1 polymer ?
#
loop_
_entity_poly.entity_id
_entity_poly.type
_entity_poly.pdbx_seq_one_letter_code
_entity_poly.pdbx_strand_id
1 'polypeptide(L)'
;MLKRLAPAIFVVLWSTGFIVARYGSEDASPLTFLTVRTAISALILWVVARIVREPRLVRPQLPIQVITGVGIHAMYLGGVWVAIDHGLPSGISALIAALHPVVTTVLSRVL
;
A
#
# COMPACT_ATOMS: atom_id res chain seq x y z
N MET A 1 3.95 10.05 -22.92
CA MET A 1 4.89 10.56 -21.90
C MET A 1 4.60 10.00 -20.50
N LEU A 2 3.37 10.11 -19.98
CA LEU A 2 2.99 9.65 -18.63
C LEU A 2 3.33 8.17 -18.33
N LYS A 3 3.06 7.24 -19.26
CA LYS A 3 3.40 5.81 -19.09
C LYS A 3 4.89 5.54 -18.83
N ARG A 4 5.80 6.40 -19.34
CA ARG A 4 7.26 6.27 -19.11
C ARG A 4 7.69 6.86 -17.77
N LEU A 5 6.97 7.89 -17.28
CA LEU A 5 7.27 8.56 -16.02
C LEU A 5 6.56 7.92 -14.81
N ALA A 6 5.50 7.15 -15.04
CA ALA A 6 4.72 6.52 -13.99
C ALA A 6 5.55 5.72 -12.96
N PRO A 7 6.57 4.92 -13.35
CA PRO A 7 7.42 4.23 -12.38
C PRO A 7 8.21 5.20 -11.50
N ALA A 8 8.79 6.25 -12.07
CA ALA A 8 9.55 7.24 -11.32
C ALA A 8 8.66 8.03 -10.35
N ILE A 9 7.47 8.45 -10.82
CA ILE A 9 6.47 9.13 -9.98
C ILE A 9 6.02 8.20 -8.85
N PHE A 10 5.76 6.92 -9.16
CA PHE A 10 5.38 5.93 -8.16
C PHE A 10 6.46 5.77 -7.09
N VAL A 11 7.74 5.66 -7.49
CA VAL A 11 8.86 5.56 -6.52
C VAL A 11 8.88 6.76 -5.59
N VAL A 12 8.80 7.99 -6.13
CA VAL A 12 8.80 9.21 -5.32
C VAL A 12 7.62 9.21 -4.34
N LEU A 13 6.39 8.99 -4.84
CA LEU A 13 5.19 8.99 -4.01
C LEU A 13 5.24 7.88 -2.96
N TRP A 14 5.70 6.69 -3.32
CA TRP A 14 5.77 5.54 -2.43
C TRP A 14 6.83 5.73 -1.33
N SER A 15 8.02 6.23 -1.69
CA SER A 15 9.10 6.50 -0.74
C SER A 15 8.69 7.48 0.35
N THR A 16 7.89 8.51 0.01
CA THR A 16 7.38 9.44 1.03
C THR A 16 6.51 8.76 2.08
N GLY A 17 5.85 7.65 1.74
CA GLY A 17 5.03 6.88 2.68
C GLY A 17 5.81 6.35 3.89
N PHE A 18 7.09 5.99 3.73
CA PHE A 18 7.95 5.54 4.84
C PHE A 18 8.42 6.70 5.72
N ILE A 19 8.57 7.89 5.14
CA ILE A 19 8.87 9.13 5.87
C ILE A 19 7.66 9.49 6.74
N VAL A 20 6.46 9.49 6.15
CA VAL A 20 5.21 9.74 6.88
C VAL A 20 4.96 8.66 7.92
N ALA A 21 5.31 7.39 7.67
CA ALA A 21 5.18 6.34 8.68
C ALA A 21 6.03 6.60 9.93
N ARG A 22 7.19 7.27 9.78
CA ARG A 22 8.07 7.61 10.91
C ARG A 22 7.55 8.81 11.70
N TYR A 23 7.15 9.88 11.01
CA TYR A 23 6.75 11.13 11.68
C TYR A 23 5.26 11.14 12.04
N GLY A 24 4.40 10.58 11.20
CA GLY A 24 2.96 10.55 11.42
C GLY A 24 2.54 9.63 12.57
N SER A 25 3.41 8.70 12.99
CA SER A 25 3.18 7.88 14.18
C SER A 25 3.51 8.62 15.49
N GLU A 26 4.20 9.76 15.43
CA GLU A 26 4.49 10.60 16.61
C GLU A 26 3.21 11.31 17.11
N ASP A 27 2.35 11.75 16.17
CA ASP A 27 1.14 12.52 16.46
C ASP A 27 -0.14 11.67 16.60
N ALA A 28 -0.16 10.48 16.01
CA ALA A 28 -1.34 9.60 15.99
C ALA A 28 -0.93 8.13 15.99
N SER A 29 -1.79 7.27 16.54
CA SER A 29 -1.57 5.81 16.43
C SER A 29 -1.40 5.41 14.95
N PRO A 30 -0.36 4.63 14.61
CA PRO A 30 -0.02 4.30 13.23
C PRO A 30 -1.18 3.63 12.48
N LEU A 31 -1.96 2.79 13.16
CA LEU A 31 -3.11 2.10 12.57
C LEU A 31 -4.28 3.05 12.34
N THR A 32 -4.51 4.01 13.23
CA THR A 32 -5.54 5.04 13.05
C THR A 32 -5.21 5.92 11.85
N PHE A 33 -3.97 6.40 11.76
CA PHE A 33 -3.53 7.20 10.61
C PHE A 33 -3.69 6.43 9.31
N LEU A 34 -3.22 5.17 9.27
CA LEU A 34 -3.30 4.33 8.08
C LEU A 34 -4.75 4.05 7.67
N THR A 35 -5.65 3.84 8.64
CA THR A 35 -7.08 3.62 8.40
C THR A 35 -7.74 4.85 7.79
N VAL A 36 -7.51 6.04 8.35
CA VAL A 36 -8.06 7.29 7.79
C VAL A 36 -7.49 7.53 6.39
N ARG A 37 -6.18 7.38 6.21
CA ARG A 37 -5.52 7.55 4.90
C ARG A 37 -6.11 6.61 3.85
N THR A 38 -6.27 5.33 4.18
CA THR A 38 -6.79 4.33 3.25
C THR A 38 -8.29 4.51 2.98
N ALA A 39 -9.07 4.94 3.97
CA ALA A 39 -10.49 5.29 3.76
C ALA A 39 -10.66 6.48 2.81
N ILE A 40 -9.85 7.53 2.97
CA ILE A 40 -9.84 8.69 2.07
C ILE A 40 -9.46 8.26 0.65
N SER A 41 -8.37 7.49 0.50
CA SER A 41 -7.96 6.96 -0.81
C SER A 41 -9.03 6.10 -1.45
N ALA A 42 -9.69 5.22 -0.68
CA ALA A 42 -10.79 4.38 -1.16
C ALA A 42 -11.97 5.23 -1.65
N LEU A 43 -12.34 6.28 -0.92
CA LEU A 43 -13.39 7.21 -1.34
C LEU A 43 -13.03 7.93 -2.64
N ILE A 44 -11.80 8.46 -2.75
CA ILE A 44 -11.32 9.15 -3.95
C ILE A 44 -11.35 8.18 -5.15
N LEU A 45 -10.79 6.98 -5.00
CA LEU A 45 -10.77 5.98 -6.08
C LEU A 45 -12.17 5.51 -6.45
N TRP A 46 -13.09 5.41 -5.48
CA TRP A 46 -14.49 5.11 -5.74
C TRP A 46 -15.16 6.22 -6.56
N VAL A 47 -14.94 7.50 -6.24
CA VAL A 47 -15.44 8.64 -7.03
C VAL A 47 -14.88 8.59 -8.45
N VAL A 48 -13.56 8.39 -8.60
CA VAL A 48 -12.91 8.28 -9.91
C VAL A 48 -13.51 7.15 -10.72
N ALA A 49 -13.69 5.95 -10.15
CA ALA A 49 -14.29 4.81 -10.81
C ALA A 49 -15.72 5.11 -11.32
N ARG A 50 -16.49 5.92 -10.58
CA ARG A 50 -17.83 6.36 -11.00
C ARG A 50 -17.78 7.38 -12.14
N ILE A 51 -16.78 8.26 -12.17
CA ILE A 51 -16.57 9.24 -13.24
C ILE A 51 -16.17 8.53 -14.55
N VAL A 52 -15.22 7.60 -14.48
CA VAL A 52 -14.74 6.86 -15.66
C VAL A 52 -15.67 5.71 -16.07
N ARG A 53 -16.75 5.47 -15.32
CA ARG A 53 -17.77 4.44 -15.57
C ARG A 53 -17.20 3.03 -15.65
N GLU A 54 -16.29 2.71 -14.72
CA GLU A 54 -15.73 1.37 -14.61
C GLU A 54 -16.85 0.31 -14.44
N PRO A 55 -16.71 -0.89 -15.06
CA PRO A 55 -17.65 -1.98 -14.88
C PRO A 55 -17.81 -2.36 -13.42
N ARG A 56 -19.02 -2.74 -13.03
CA ARG A 56 -19.28 -3.19 -11.67
C ARG A 56 -18.55 -4.50 -11.40
N LEU A 57 -18.12 -4.61 -10.15
CA LEU A 57 -17.53 -5.82 -9.58
C LEU A 57 -18.41 -7.05 -9.80
N VAL A 58 -17.83 -8.09 -10.38
CA VAL A 58 -18.51 -9.38 -10.57
C VAL A 58 -18.50 -10.12 -9.23
N ARG A 59 -19.67 -10.54 -8.73
CA ARG A 59 -19.81 -11.17 -7.40
C ARG A 59 -18.82 -12.30 -7.09
N PRO A 60 -18.47 -13.20 -8.03
CA PRO A 60 -17.49 -14.26 -7.79
C PRO A 60 -16.07 -13.76 -7.50
N GLN A 61 -15.72 -12.54 -7.92
CA GLN A 61 -14.39 -11.95 -7.71
C GLN A 61 -14.27 -11.20 -6.38
N LEU A 62 -15.39 -10.95 -5.69
CA LEU A 62 -15.38 -10.22 -4.43
C LEU A 62 -14.48 -10.84 -3.36
N PRO A 63 -14.50 -12.17 -3.10
CA PRO A 63 -13.69 -12.76 -2.04
C PRO A 63 -12.19 -12.54 -2.25
N ILE A 64 -11.70 -12.77 -3.48
CA ILE A 64 -10.27 -12.64 -3.77
C ILE A 64 -9.80 -11.19 -3.69
N GLN A 65 -10.65 -10.24 -4.07
CA GLN A 65 -10.33 -8.81 -3.94
C GLN A 65 -10.30 -8.35 -2.49
N VAL A 66 -11.24 -8.83 -1.66
CA VAL A 66 -11.24 -8.53 -0.22
C VAL A 66 -9.99 -9.11 0.43
N ILE A 67 -9.66 -10.37 0.17
CA ILE A 67 -8.46 -11.02 0.72
C ILE A 67 -7.18 -10.27 0.29
N THR A 68 -7.08 -9.92 -0.99
CA THR A 68 -5.93 -9.19 -1.53
C THR A 68 -5.83 -7.79 -0.92
N GLY A 69 -6.97 -7.08 -0.83
CA GLY A 69 -7.04 -5.73 -0.27
C GLY A 69 -6.63 -5.71 1.20
N VAL A 70 -7.17 -6.62 2.02
CA VAL A 70 -6.82 -6.79 3.43
C VAL A 70 -5.35 -7.17 3.58
N GLY A 71 -4.86 -8.10 2.76
CA GLY A 71 -3.45 -8.51 2.79
C GLY A 71 -2.48 -7.36 2.54
N ILE A 72 -2.75 -6.54 1.53
CA ILE A 72 -1.88 -5.41 1.17
C ILE A 72 -2.01 -4.25 2.16
N HIS A 73 -3.23 -3.85 2.51
CA HIS A 73 -3.47 -2.60 3.22
C HIS A 73 -3.52 -2.75 4.74
N ALA A 74 -4.07 -3.85 5.26
CA ALA A 74 -4.17 -4.07 6.70
C ALA A 74 -2.99 -4.88 7.23
N MET A 75 -2.69 -6.04 6.62
CA MET A 75 -1.63 -6.91 7.13
C MET A 75 -0.23 -6.38 6.82
N TYR A 76 0.08 -6.17 5.53
CA TYR A 76 1.41 -5.71 5.12
C TYR A 76 1.69 -4.28 5.56
N LEU A 77 0.91 -3.30 5.09
CA LEU A 77 1.15 -1.89 5.44
C LEU A 77 0.98 -1.62 6.93
N GLY A 78 -0.03 -2.23 7.58
CA GLY A 78 -0.23 -2.11 9.02
C GLY A 78 0.94 -2.67 9.81
N GLY A 79 1.41 -3.87 9.48
CA GLY A 79 2.58 -4.48 10.12
C GLY A 79 3.86 -3.65 9.97
N VAL A 80 4.11 -3.10 8.77
CA VAL A 80 5.26 -2.21 8.52
C VAL A 80 5.18 -0.95 9.37
N TRP A 81 4.01 -0.31 9.43
CA TRP A 81 3.83 0.93 10.19
C TRP A 81 3.96 0.69 11.69
N VAL A 82 3.40 -0.40 12.20
CA VAL A 82 3.57 -0.82 13.60
C VAL A 82 5.03 -1.12 13.92
N ALA A 83 5.78 -1.79 13.03
CA ALA A 83 7.20 -2.05 13.25
C ALA A 83 8.02 -0.75 13.34
N ILE A 84 7.72 0.23 12.47
CA ILE A 84 8.38 1.54 12.49
C ILE A 84 8.08 2.30 13.79
N ASP A 85 6.84 2.25 14.25
CA ASP A 85 6.40 2.84 15.51
C ASP A 85 7.10 2.21 16.72
N HIS A 86 7.34 0.89 16.70
CA HIS A 86 8.12 0.17 17.71
C HIS A 86 9.65 0.40 17.60
N GLY A 87 10.10 1.33 16.76
CA GLY A 87 11.49 1.77 16.69
C GLY A 87 12.30 1.18 15.54
N LEU A 88 11.71 0.38 14.65
CA LEU A 88 12.41 -0.06 13.44
C LEU A 88 12.68 1.16 12.53
N PRO A 89 13.94 1.43 12.11
CA PRO A 89 14.22 2.53 11.21
C PRO A 89 13.45 2.39 9.89
N SER A 90 12.78 3.46 9.47
CA SER A 90 11.95 3.47 8.26
C SER A 90 12.73 3.10 7.00
N GLY A 91 14.02 3.42 6.93
CA GLY A 91 14.91 3.01 5.85
C GLY A 91 15.12 1.49 5.79
N ILE A 92 15.23 0.81 6.93
CA ILE A 92 15.35 -0.66 6.99
C ILE A 92 14.03 -1.29 6.55
N SER A 93 12.89 -0.79 7.04
CA SER A 93 11.57 -1.21 6.59
C SER A 93 11.40 -1.08 5.08
N ALA A 94 11.90 0.02 4.50
CA ALA A 94 11.86 0.24 3.06
C ALA A 94 12.76 -0.75 2.28
N LEU A 95 13.94 -1.07 2.80
CA LEU A 95 14.81 -2.10 2.20
C LEU A 95 14.18 -3.49 2.24
N ILE A 96 13.54 -3.86 3.35
CA ILE A 96 12.80 -5.12 3.46
C ILE A 96 11.65 -5.15 2.43
N ALA A 97 10.87 -4.07 2.34
CA ALA A 97 9.81 -3.96 1.34
C ALA A 97 10.35 -4.02 -0.10
N ALA A 98 11.53 -3.48 -0.36
CA ALA A 98 12.19 -3.53 -1.67
C ALA A 98 12.59 -4.96 -2.09
N LEU A 99 12.56 -5.94 -1.18
CA LEU A 99 12.75 -7.35 -1.52
C LEU A 99 11.51 -8.03 -2.12
N HIS A 100 10.34 -7.39 -2.08
CA HIS A 100 9.11 -7.96 -2.67
C HIS A 100 9.32 -8.49 -4.11
N PRO A 101 9.95 -7.76 -5.05
CA PRO A 101 10.16 -8.25 -6.41
C PRO A 101 11.07 -9.48 -6.46
N VAL A 102 12.09 -9.55 -5.59
CA VAL A 102 13.00 -10.71 -5.49
C VAL A 102 12.21 -11.92 -5.02
N VAL A 103 11.43 -11.76 -3.95
CA VAL A 103 10.57 -12.81 -3.38
C VAL A 103 9.55 -13.28 -4.43
N THR A 104 8.87 -12.36 -5.11
CA THR A 104 7.91 -12.69 -6.18
C THR A 104 8.58 -13.45 -7.33
N THR A 105 9.78 -13.05 -7.75
CA THR A 105 10.52 -13.71 -8.85
C THR A 105 10.95 -15.12 -8.49
N VAL A 106 11.36 -15.35 -7.24
CA VAL A 106 11.72 -16.69 -6.75
C VAL A 106 10.48 -17.57 -6.63
N LEU A 107 9.41 -17.06 -6.00
CA LEU A 107 8.15 -17.80 -5.84
C LEU A 107 7.53 -18.18 -7.18
N SER A 108 7.52 -17.29 -8.17
CA SER A 108 6.96 -17.56 -9.50
C SER A 108 7.73 -18.62 -10.29
N ARG A 109 8.93 -19.00 -9.85
CA ARG A 109 9.70 -20.10 -10.46
C ARG A 109 9.45 -21.44 -9.77
N VAL A 110 8.98 -21.42 -8.52
CA VAL A 110 8.80 -22.61 -7.67
C VAL A 110 7.34 -23.07 -7.66
N LEU A 111 6.38 -22.13 -7.75
CA LEU A 111 4.95 -22.37 -7.93
C LEU A 111 4.59 -22.45 -9.41
#